data_AF-A0A7W6FZ07-F1
#
_entry.id   AF-A0A7W6FZ07-F1
#
_cell.length_a   1.000
_cell.length_b   1.000
_cell.length_c   1.000
_cell.angle_alpha   90.00
_cell.angle_beta   90.00
_cell.angle_gamma   90.00
#
_symmetry.space_group_name_H-M   'P 1'
#
loop_
_entity.id
_entity.type
_entity.pdbx_description
1 polymer ?
#
loop_
_entity_poly.entity_id
_entity_poly.type
_entity_poly.pdbx_seq_one_letter_code
_entity_poly.pdbx_strand_id
1 'polypeptide(L)'
;MDFPGLIQFLTQQPLLTLAFVSIFVTAVGGVLRGASPVLGGFVRGVGNLGLVAALLLTIAQVTRFTSGNDLALPQIGMPEQSVQGGETRVAMDRDGHFWLRATINGVPSRFLIDTGATLTAISPALAEAAQLKEKPFPQAIMMRTANGTVQAQLTSIDELRFGSVVARDLDAVVAPGLGDANVIGMNLLSRLASWRVEGRTLILVPHHPQDENS
;
A
#
# COMPACT_ATOMS: atom_id res chain seq x y z
N MET A 1 14.59 -27.23 16.17
CA MET A 1 15.14 -27.42 14.82
C MET A 1 16.29 -28.42 14.97
N ASP A 2 16.23 -29.53 14.26
CA ASP A 2 17.27 -30.56 14.30
C ASP A 2 18.46 -30.18 13.41
N PHE A 3 19.61 -30.85 13.62
CA PHE A 3 20.84 -30.56 12.87
C PHE A 3 20.67 -30.71 11.35
N PRO A 4 19.97 -31.73 10.82
CA PRO A 4 19.67 -31.82 9.39
C PRO A 4 18.81 -30.66 8.88
N GLY A 5 17.80 -30.23 9.65
CA GLY A 5 16.96 -29.09 9.30
C GLY A 5 17.73 -27.77 9.25
N LEU A 6 18.72 -27.57 10.13
CA LEU A 6 19.60 -26.40 10.09
C LEU A 6 20.43 -26.36 8.81
N ILE A 7 21.02 -27.49 8.41
CA ILE A 7 21.81 -27.57 7.17
C ILE A 7 20.94 -27.28 5.94
N GLN A 8 19.74 -27.87 5.88
CA GLN A 8 18.79 -27.63 4.80
C GLN A 8 18.33 -26.16 4.73
N PHE A 9 18.12 -25.51 5.87
CA PHE A 9 17.78 -24.09 5.92
C PHE A 9 18.92 -23.20 5.40
N LEU A 10 20.15 -23.49 5.81
CA LEU A 10 21.34 -22.75 5.36
C LEU A 10 21.55 -22.89 3.85
N THR A 11 21.39 -24.09 3.28
CA THR A 11 21.53 -24.28 1.83
C THR A 11 20.47 -23.53 1.01
N GLN A 12 19.31 -23.23 1.60
CA GLN A 12 18.28 -22.40 0.96
C GLN A 12 18.55 -20.89 1.06
N GLN A 13 19.46 -20.45 1.93
CA GLN A 13 19.79 -19.03 2.12
C GLN A 13 21.28 -18.76 1.85
N PRO A 14 21.67 -18.51 0.57
CA PRO A 14 23.08 -18.42 0.18
C PRO A 14 23.82 -17.27 0.86
N LEU A 15 23.15 -16.13 1.10
CA LEU A 15 23.74 -15.00 1.83
C LEU A 15 24.01 -15.32 3.30
N LEU A 16 23.07 -16.03 3.95
CA LEU A 16 23.21 -16.41 5.35
C LEU A 16 24.34 -17.42 5.51
N THR A 17 24.44 -18.39 4.60
CA THR A 17 25.55 -19.34 4.54
C THR A 17 26.88 -18.64 4.37
N LEU A 18 26.98 -17.69 3.44
CA LEU A 18 28.20 -16.90 3.23
C LEU A 18 28.62 -16.15 4.49
N ALA A 19 27.67 -15.52 5.19
CA ALA A 19 27.92 -14.83 6.44
C ALA A 19 28.44 -15.79 7.52
N PHE A 20 27.77 -16.92 7.75
CA PHE A 20 28.19 -17.91 8.76
C PHE A 20 29.57 -18.49 8.48
N VAL A 21 29.87 -18.86 7.23
CA VAL A 21 31.21 -19.34 6.83
C VAL A 21 32.26 -18.27 7.08
N SER A 22 31.96 -17.01 6.74
CA SER A 22 32.89 -15.89 6.93
C SER A 22 33.16 -15.60 8.42
N ILE A 23 32.14 -15.71 9.27
CA ILE A 23 32.30 -15.62 10.74
C ILE A 23 33.20 -16.76 11.25
N PHE A 24 32.95 -17.99 10.80
CA PHE A 24 33.73 -19.15 11.20
C PHE A 24 35.19 -19.03 10.78
N VAL A 25 35.47 -18.65 9.53
CA VAL A 25 36.83 -18.40 9.02
C VAL A 25 37.53 -17.30 9.83
N THR A 26 36.82 -16.23 10.18
CA THR A 26 37.35 -15.14 11.02
C THR A 26 37.73 -15.64 12.42
N ALA A 27 36.89 -16.46 13.04
CA ALA A 27 37.15 -17.05 14.35
C ALA A 27 38.36 -18.00 14.33
N VAL A 28 38.44 -18.89 13.32
CA VAL A 28 39.59 -19.79 13.11
C VAL A 28 40.87 -19.00 12.90
N GLY A 29 40.85 -17.91 12.11
CA GLY A 29 41.99 -17.02 11.96
C GLY A 29 42.44 -16.37 13.27
N GLY A 30 41.49 -16.06 14.16
CA GLY A 30 41.77 -15.58 15.51
C GLY A 30 42.51 -16.60 16.38
N VAL A 31 42.09 -17.87 16.34
CA VAL A 31 42.74 -18.96 17.08
C VAL A 31 44.13 -19.26 16.51
N LEU A 32 44.26 -19.34 15.18
CA LEU A 32 45.52 -19.64 14.50
C LEU A 32 46.59 -18.56 14.73
N ARG A 33 46.20 -17.32 15.04
CA ARG A 33 47.13 -16.22 15.35
C ARG A 33 48.01 -16.52 16.56
N GLY A 34 47.55 -17.37 17.48
CA GLY A 34 48.35 -17.83 18.62
C GLY A 34 49.52 -18.73 18.23
N ALA A 35 49.37 -19.52 17.16
CA ALA A 35 50.42 -20.44 16.67
C ALA A 35 51.26 -19.85 15.53
N SER A 36 50.62 -19.14 14.60
CA SER A 36 51.28 -18.45 13.49
C SER A 36 50.61 -17.09 13.26
N PRO A 37 51.27 -15.98 13.63
CA PRO A 37 50.70 -14.64 13.47
C PRO A 37 50.37 -14.28 12.02
N VAL A 38 51.21 -14.71 11.07
CA VAL A 38 51.05 -14.43 9.63
C VAL A 38 49.86 -15.19 9.07
N LEU A 39 49.79 -16.50 9.32
CA LEU A 39 48.69 -17.34 8.82
C LEU A 39 47.35 -16.96 9.45
N GLY A 40 47.32 -16.73 10.76
CA GLY A 40 46.10 -16.28 11.45
C GLY A 40 45.61 -14.92 10.96
N GLY A 41 46.54 -13.99 10.69
CA GLY A 41 46.23 -12.70 10.08
C GLY A 41 45.62 -12.84 8.68
N PHE A 42 46.21 -13.68 7.83
CA PHE A 42 45.71 -13.95 6.48
C PHE A 42 44.31 -14.57 6.49
N VAL A 43 44.11 -15.64 7.27
CA VAL A 43 42.81 -16.33 7.38
C VAL A 43 41.72 -15.38 7.89
N ARG A 44 42.04 -14.54 8.86
CA ARG A 44 41.11 -13.53 9.38
C ARG A 44 40.79 -12.45 8.34
N GLY A 45 41.76 -12.05 7.53
CA GLY A 45 41.56 -11.13 6.41
C GLY A 45 40.56 -11.68 5.39
N VAL A 46 40.69 -12.96 5.01
CA VAL A 46 39.76 -13.64 4.10
C VAL A 46 38.35 -13.68 4.69
N GLY A 47 38.21 -14.02 5.98
CA GLY A 47 36.92 -14.01 6.66
C GLY A 47 36.25 -12.64 6.68
N ASN A 48 37.00 -11.58 6.99
CA ASN A 48 36.48 -10.21 6.97
C ASN A 48 36.03 -9.76 5.58
N LEU A 49 36.78 -10.11 4.52
CA LEU A 49 36.38 -9.83 3.14
C LEU A 49 35.08 -10.54 2.77
N GLY A 50 34.91 -11.80 3.22
CA GLY A 50 33.66 -12.54 3.05
C GLY A 50 32.46 -11.86 3.72
N LEU A 51 32.65 -11.28 4.91
CA LEU A 51 31.60 -10.51 5.60
C LEU A 51 31.22 -9.23 4.86
N VAL A 52 32.22 -8.49 4.34
CA VAL A 52 31.96 -7.29 3.53
C VAL A 52 31.21 -7.68 2.25
N ALA A 53 31.61 -8.76 1.58
CA ALA A 53 30.90 -9.26 0.41
C ALA A 53 29.45 -9.66 0.74
N ALA A 54 29.22 -10.37 1.85
CA ALA A 54 27.87 -10.72 2.29
C ALA A 54 27.00 -9.47 2.56
N LEU A 55 27.56 -8.45 3.21
CA LEU A 55 26.86 -7.19 3.46
C LEU A 55 26.53 -6.45 2.15
N LEU A 56 27.50 -6.31 1.25
CA LEU A 56 27.29 -5.65 -0.04
C LEU A 56 26.25 -6.38 -0.89
N LEU A 57 26.29 -7.72 -0.92
CA LEU A 57 25.29 -8.51 -1.63
C LEU A 57 23.92 -8.43 -0.98
N THR A 58 23.85 -8.32 0.36
CA THR A 58 22.59 -8.07 1.08
C THR A 58 22.01 -6.73 0.68
N ILE A 59 22.83 -5.66 0.69
CA ILE A 59 22.42 -4.33 0.23
C ILE A 59 21.98 -4.38 -1.24
N ALA A 60 22.76 -5.02 -2.12
CA ALA A 60 22.42 -5.16 -3.53
C ALA A 60 21.10 -5.92 -3.74
N GLN A 61 20.88 -7.03 -3.02
CA GLN A 61 19.63 -7.78 -3.09
C GLN A 61 18.45 -6.93 -2.60
N VAL A 62 18.60 -6.23 -1.47
CA VAL A 62 17.58 -5.32 -0.94
C VAL A 62 17.27 -4.20 -1.94
N THR A 63 18.30 -3.54 -2.49
CA THR A 63 18.10 -2.49 -3.50
C THR A 63 17.41 -3.02 -4.76
N ARG A 64 17.66 -4.26 -5.20
CA ARG A 64 16.95 -4.87 -6.34
C ARG A 64 15.49 -5.17 -6.06
N PHE A 65 15.14 -5.50 -4.82
CA PHE A 65 13.74 -5.59 -4.39
C PHE A 65 13.07 -4.21 -4.30
N THR A 66 13.83 -3.16 -4.00
CA THR A 66 13.32 -1.79 -3.86
C THR A 66 13.37 -0.98 -5.17
N SER A 67 14.15 -1.39 -6.17
CA SER A 67 14.34 -0.65 -7.44
C SER A 67 13.22 -0.85 -8.47
N GLY A 68 12.13 -1.52 -8.11
CA GLY A 68 10.85 -1.33 -8.78
C GLY A 68 10.24 0.01 -8.35
N ASN A 69 10.70 1.10 -8.94
CA ASN A 69 10.11 2.45 -8.93
C ASN A 69 9.75 3.19 -7.62
N ASP A 70 9.91 2.63 -6.41
CA ASP A 70 9.49 3.29 -5.16
C ASP A 70 10.66 3.69 -4.25
N LEU A 71 11.30 4.82 -4.57
CA LEU A 71 11.97 5.67 -3.58
C LEU A 71 10.97 6.63 -2.91
N ALA A 72 9.68 6.31 -2.94
CA ALA A 72 8.74 6.81 -1.97
C ALA A 72 9.06 6.13 -0.63
N LEU A 73 9.25 6.90 0.43
CA LEU A 73 9.29 6.40 1.80
C LEU A 73 8.20 5.33 1.97
N PRO A 74 8.47 4.17 2.59
CA PRO A 74 7.43 3.18 2.82
C PRO A 74 6.34 3.82 3.67
N GLN A 75 5.25 4.22 3.03
CA GLN A 75 3.97 4.35 3.71
C GLN A 75 3.56 2.92 4.03
N ILE A 76 4.10 2.42 5.15
CA ILE A 76 3.76 1.13 5.74
C ILE A 76 2.23 1.07 5.83
N GLY A 77 1.60 0.26 4.98
CA GLY A 77 0.19 -0.12 5.15
C GLY A 77 -0.83 0.40 4.14
N MET A 78 -0.46 0.73 2.90
CA MET A 78 -1.47 0.93 1.84
C MET A 78 -1.41 -0.22 0.84
N PRO A 79 -2.52 -0.95 0.59
CA PRO A 79 -2.56 -1.98 -0.44
C PRO A 79 -2.29 -1.38 -1.83
N GLU A 80 -1.72 -2.21 -2.70
CA GLU A 80 -1.38 -1.84 -4.07
C GLU A 80 -2.67 -1.59 -4.88
N GLN A 81 -2.89 -0.34 -5.29
CA GLN A 81 -3.85 0.04 -6.31
C GLN A 81 -3.10 0.04 -7.65
N SER A 82 -3.59 -0.72 -8.63
CA SER A 82 -2.98 -0.81 -9.96
C SER A 82 -4.04 -0.76 -11.06
N VAL A 83 -3.66 -0.31 -12.25
CA VAL A 83 -4.50 -0.34 -13.45
C VAL A 83 -3.97 -1.43 -14.38
N GLN A 84 -4.83 -2.39 -14.74
CA GLN A 84 -4.48 -3.48 -15.66
C GLN A 84 -5.60 -3.64 -16.68
N GLY A 85 -5.28 -3.48 -17.98
CA GLY A 85 -6.25 -3.62 -19.06
C GLY A 85 -7.44 -2.65 -18.98
N GLY A 86 -7.23 -1.45 -18.40
CA GLY A 86 -8.31 -0.48 -18.17
C GLY A 86 -9.18 -0.75 -16.94
N GLU A 87 -8.91 -1.81 -16.18
CA GLU A 87 -9.58 -2.10 -14.91
C GLU A 87 -8.72 -1.61 -13.75
N THR A 88 -9.34 -0.99 -12.76
CA THR A 88 -8.67 -0.63 -11.51
C THR A 88 -8.76 -1.82 -10.54
N ARG A 89 -7.60 -2.30 -10.08
CA ARG A 89 -7.47 -3.39 -9.12
C ARG A 89 -6.98 -2.84 -7.79
N VAL A 90 -7.66 -3.18 -6.70
CA VAL A 90 -7.36 -2.73 -5.34
C VAL A 90 -7.20 -3.95 -4.46
N ALA A 91 -6.00 -4.19 -3.94
CA ALA A 91 -5.79 -5.26 -2.98
C ALA A 91 -6.49 -4.94 -1.64
N MET A 92 -6.99 -5.97 -0.98
CA MET A 92 -7.59 -5.86 0.34
C MET A 92 -6.49 -5.55 1.36
N ASP A 93 -6.72 -4.53 2.17
CA ASP A 93 -5.81 -4.14 3.24
C ASP A 93 -5.83 -5.18 4.39
N ARG A 94 -4.91 -5.03 5.34
CA ARG A 94 -4.76 -5.90 6.51
C ARG A 94 -5.96 -5.83 7.47
N ASP A 95 -6.69 -4.72 7.46
CA ASP A 95 -7.92 -4.53 8.23
C ASP A 95 -9.13 -5.26 7.62
N GLY A 96 -8.99 -5.85 6.43
CA GLY A 96 -10.06 -6.53 5.73
C GLY A 96 -10.93 -5.64 4.83
N HIS A 97 -10.57 -4.36 4.71
CA HIS A 97 -11.28 -3.39 3.89
C HIS A 97 -10.55 -3.08 2.58
N PHE A 98 -11.29 -2.59 1.60
CA PHE A 98 -10.72 -2.07 0.36
C PHE A 98 -10.59 -0.57 0.46
N TRP A 99 -9.35 -0.11 0.37
CA TRP A 99 -9.03 1.31 0.38
C TRP A 99 -8.39 1.70 -0.94
N LEU A 100 -8.83 2.80 -1.52
CA LEU A 100 -8.24 3.34 -2.73
C LEU A 100 -7.83 4.80 -2.56
N ARG A 101 -6.85 5.23 -3.35
CA ARG A 101 -6.52 6.64 -3.54
C ARG A 101 -7.36 7.19 -4.68
N ALA A 102 -8.03 8.29 -4.40
CA ALA A 102 -8.75 9.06 -5.39
C ALA A 102 -8.43 10.54 -5.26
N THR A 103 -8.77 11.30 -6.28
CA THR A 103 -8.83 12.76 -6.23
C THR A 103 -10.28 13.21 -6.34
N ILE A 104 -10.65 14.20 -5.55
CA ILE A 104 -11.90 14.95 -5.73
C ILE A 104 -11.50 16.36 -6.14
N ASN A 105 -11.95 16.80 -7.31
CA ASN A 105 -11.61 18.11 -7.87
C ASN A 105 -10.09 18.39 -7.82
N GLY A 106 -9.26 17.37 -8.07
CA GLY A 106 -7.80 17.44 -8.01
C GLY A 106 -7.16 17.31 -6.63
N VAL A 107 -7.95 17.27 -5.55
CA VAL A 107 -7.44 17.09 -4.17
C VAL A 107 -7.34 15.60 -3.83
N PRO A 108 -6.14 15.07 -3.56
CA PRO A 108 -5.95 13.66 -3.27
C PRO A 108 -6.45 13.30 -1.87
N SER A 109 -7.12 12.17 -1.75
CA SER A 109 -7.52 11.57 -0.47
C SER A 109 -7.69 10.06 -0.57
N ARG A 110 -7.79 9.41 0.59
CA ARG A 110 -8.04 7.98 0.73
C ARG A 110 -9.53 7.73 0.94
N PHE A 111 -10.06 6.72 0.26
CA PHE A 111 -11.46 6.33 0.33
C PHE A 111 -11.59 4.86 0.70
N LEU A 112 -12.49 4.60 1.65
CA LEU A 112 -13.03 3.27 1.92
C LEU A 112 -14.08 2.94 0.88
N ILE A 113 -14.03 1.73 0.30
CA ILE A 113 -15.14 1.21 -0.49
C ILE A 113 -16.15 0.55 0.45
N ASP A 114 -17.37 1.09 0.50
CA ASP A 114 -18.45 0.57 1.33
C ASP A 114 -19.71 0.31 0.50
N THR A 115 -19.97 -0.97 0.21
CA THR A 115 -21.18 -1.40 -0.51
C THR A 115 -22.47 -1.24 0.30
N GLY A 116 -22.36 -1.03 1.62
CA GLY A 116 -23.49 -0.72 2.50
C GLY A 116 -23.88 0.75 2.49
N ALA A 117 -23.03 1.64 1.99
CA ALA A 117 -23.31 3.06 1.88
C ALA A 117 -24.07 3.37 0.58
N THR A 118 -25.27 3.95 0.69
CA THR A 118 -26.05 4.38 -0.49
C THR A 118 -25.37 5.54 -1.22
N LEU A 119 -24.81 6.49 -0.46
CA LEU A 119 -24.16 7.70 -0.99
C LEU A 119 -22.69 7.72 -0.62
N THR A 120 -21.89 8.33 -1.50
CA THR A 120 -20.49 8.68 -1.24
C THR A 120 -20.45 9.77 -0.17
N ALA A 121 -19.67 9.54 0.89
CA ALA A 121 -19.57 10.43 2.04
C ALA A 121 -18.16 11.02 2.15
N ILE A 122 -18.08 12.33 2.33
CA ILE A 122 -16.86 13.12 2.32
C ILE A 122 -16.66 13.76 3.70
N SER A 123 -15.41 13.75 4.18
CA SER A 123 -15.06 14.45 5.41
C SER A 123 -15.18 15.96 5.23
N PRO A 124 -15.49 16.72 6.30
CA PRO A 124 -15.52 18.19 6.23
C PRO A 124 -14.20 18.78 5.70
N ALA A 125 -13.06 18.23 6.13
CA ALA A 125 -11.74 18.69 5.72
C ALA A 125 -11.50 18.53 4.21
N LEU A 126 -11.89 17.39 3.63
CA LEU A 126 -11.75 17.19 2.18
C LEU A 126 -12.76 18.05 1.40
N ALA A 127 -13.98 18.21 1.91
CA ALA A 127 -14.99 19.04 1.26
C ALA A 127 -14.53 20.50 1.15
N GLU A 128 -13.93 21.03 2.22
CA GLU A 128 -13.33 22.37 2.23
C GLU A 128 -12.14 22.48 1.28
N ALA A 129 -11.19 21.54 1.36
CA ALA A 129 -10.00 21.53 0.51
C ALA A 129 -10.35 21.43 -0.99
N ALA A 130 -11.35 20.62 -1.34
CA ALA A 130 -11.83 20.43 -2.71
C ALA A 130 -12.87 21.48 -3.15
N GLN A 131 -13.14 22.49 -2.31
CA GLN A 131 -14.07 23.58 -2.57
C GLN A 131 -15.46 23.10 -3.02
N LEU A 132 -15.95 22.03 -2.39
CA LEU A 132 -17.23 21.44 -2.73
C LEU A 132 -18.37 22.40 -2.41
N LYS A 133 -19.25 22.62 -3.37
CA LYS A 133 -20.39 23.54 -3.22
C LYS A 133 -21.55 22.80 -2.57
N GLU A 134 -22.00 23.32 -1.43
CA GLU A 134 -23.25 22.88 -0.83
C GLU A 134 -24.40 23.06 -1.83
N LYS A 135 -25.25 22.05 -1.96
CA LYS A 135 -26.49 22.21 -2.71
C LYS A 135 -27.43 23.07 -1.85
N PRO A 136 -28.10 24.09 -2.42
CA PRO A 136 -28.96 25.02 -1.67
C PRO A 136 -30.25 24.39 -1.09
N PHE A 137 -30.30 23.07 -0.93
CA PHE A 137 -31.40 22.37 -0.30
C PHE A 137 -31.38 22.65 1.22
N PRO A 138 -32.45 23.23 1.79
CA PRO A 138 -32.47 23.71 3.18
C PRO A 138 -32.59 22.59 4.24
N GLN A 139 -32.57 21.32 3.83
CA GLN A 139 -32.70 20.19 4.76
C GLN A 139 -31.46 19.34 4.70
N ALA A 140 -30.67 19.42 5.76
CA ALA A 140 -29.66 18.42 6.02
C ALA A 140 -30.32 17.04 6.08
N ILE A 141 -29.70 16.06 5.41
CA ILE A 141 -30.17 14.69 5.42
C ILE A 141 -29.76 14.06 6.75
N MET A 142 -30.72 13.44 7.41
CA MET A 142 -30.44 12.59 8.56
C MET A 142 -29.96 11.24 8.06
N MET A 143 -28.66 10.98 8.14
CA MET A 143 -28.07 9.69 7.78
C MET A 143 -27.97 8.80 9.00
N ARG A 144 -28.44 7.56 8.89
CA ARG A 144 -28.24 6.56 9.93
C ARG A 144 -26.89 5.86 9.72
N THR A 145 -26.01 6.02 10.69
CA THR A 145 -24.70 5.37 10.73
C THR A 145 -24.66 4.37 11.90
N ALA A 146 -23.59 3.57 11.99
CA ALA A 146 -23.37 2.67 13.12
C ALA A 146 -23.32 3.41 14.48
N ASN A 147 -22.88 4.67 14.47
CA ASN A 147 -22.76 5.52 15.66
C ASN A 147 -24.01 6.36 15.96
N GLY A 148 -25.13 6.11 15.26
CA GLY A 148 -26.38 6.85 15.39
C GLY A 148 -26.70 7.72 14.17
N THR A 149 -27.65 8.63 14.34
CA THR A 149 -28.10 9.50 13.23
C THR A 149 -27.24 10.75 13.18
N VAL A 150 -26.57 10.98 12.05
CA VAL A 150 -25.75 12.16 11.81
C VAL A 150 -26.42 13.08 10.80
N GLN A 151 -26.30 14.38 11.05
CA GLN A 151 -26.72 15.39 10.09
C GLN A 151 -25.67 15.47 8.98
N ALA A 152 -26.10 15.31 7.74
CA ALA A 152 -25.23 15.35 6.57
C ALA A 152 -25.71 16.42 5.59
N GLN A 153 -24.77 17.11 4.96
CA GLN A 153 -25.06 18.16 3.99
C GLN A 153 -24.89 17.62 2.57
N LEU A 154 -25.88 17.86 1.71
CA LEU A 154 -25.80 17.46 0.30
C LEU A 154 -24.79 18.33 -0.44
N THR A 155 -23.96 17.68 -1.24
CA THR A 155 -22.98 18.34 -2.10
C THR A 155 -22.88 17.64 -3.45
N SER A 156 -22.15 18.24 -4.38
CA SER A 156 -21.83 17.67 -5.69
C SER A 156 -20.32 17.64 -5.85
N ILE A 157 -19.81 16.50 -6.32
CA ILE A 157 -18.42 16.36 -6.75
C ILE A 157 -18.37 16.56 -8.26
N ASP A 158 -17.60 17.55 -8.72
CA ASP A 158 -17.47 17.86 -10.14
C ASP A 158 -16.69 16.76 -10.85
N GLU A 159 -15.60 16.30 -10.23
CA GLU A 159 -14.81 15.15 -10.71
C GLU A 159 -14.27 14.33 -9.53
N LEU A 160 -14.58 13.03 -9.53
CA LEU A 160 -13.94 12.02 -8.71
C LEU A 160 -13.15 11.09 -9.62
N ARG A 161 -11.84 10.95 -9.38
CA ARG A 161 -10.93 10.15 -10.22
C ARG A 161 -10.08 9.20 -9.39
N PHE A 162 -9.96 7.96 -9.85
CA PHE A 162 -9.05 6.96 -9.30
C PHE A 162 -8.72 5.90 -10.34
N GLY A 163 -7.44 5.51 -10.44
CA GLY A 163 -7.00 4.53 -11.43
C GLY A 163 -7.51 4.88 -12.84
N SER A 164 -8.27 3.97 -13.43
CA SER A 164 -8.90 4.13 -14.74
C SER A 164 -10.31 4.73 -14.73
N VAL A 165 -10.85 5.07 -13.56
CA VAL A 165 -12.23 5.55 -13.38
C VAL A 165 -12.25 7.07 -13.22
N VAL A 166 -13.16 7.72 -13.97
CA VAL A 166 -13.55 9.12 -13.76
C VAL A 166 -15.06 9.19 -13.65
N ALA A 167 -15.55 9.75 -12.55
CA ALA A 167 -16.96 10.05 -12.35
C ALA A 167 -17.15 11.55 -12.22
N ARG A 168 -18.07 12.10 -13.02
CA ARG A 168 -18.44 13.51 -13.01
C ARG A 168 -19.83 13.67 -12.43
N ASP A 169 -20.09 14.85 -11.87
CA ASP A 169 -21.40 15.23 -11.33
C ASP A 169 -21.95 14.15 -10.38
N LEU A 170 -21.14 13.78 -9.40
CA LEU A 170 -21.46 12.75 -8.42
C LEU A 170 -22.08 13.38 -7.19
N ASP A 171 -23.32 13.01 -6.88
CA ASP A 171 -23.95 13.38 -5.62
C ASP A 171 -23.15 12.81 -4.44
N ALA A 172 -22.92 13.63 -3.43
CA ALA A 172 -22.25 13.19 -2.22
C ALA A 172 -22.83 13.91 -1.01
N VAL A 173 -22.39 13.46 0.16
CA VAL A 173 -22.76 14.07 1.43
C VAL A 173 -21.51 14.42 2.22
N VAL A 174 -21.48 15.62 2.79
CA VAL A 174 -20.48 16.01 3.78
C VAL A 174 -21.00 15.58 5.14
N ALA A 175 -20.25 14.74 5.84
CA ALA A 175 -20.68 14.10 7.07
C ALA A 175 -19.68 14.37 8.21
N PRO A 176 -20.00 15.30 9.14
CA PRO A 176 -19.10 15.65 10.25
C PRO A 176 -18.73 14.47 11.16
N GLY A 177 -19.62 13.47 11.27
CA GLY A 177 -19.41 12.28 12.09
C GLY A 177 -18.43 11.25 11.52
N LEU A 178 -17.91 11.43 10.30
CA LEU A 178 -16.94 10.51 9.69
C LEU A 178 -15.49 10.74 10.15
N GLY A 179 -15.21 11.83 10.88
CA GLY A 179 -13.84 12.24 11.16
C GLY A 179 -13.08 12.55 9.87
N ASP A 180 -11.88 11.98 9.72
CA ASP A 180 -11.04 12.15 8.53
C ASP A 180 -11.33 11.13 7.41
N ALA A 181 -12.26 10.19 7.64
CA ALA A 181 -12.56 9.14 6.68
C ALA A 181 -13.40 9.67 5.50
N ASN A 182 -13.18 9.09 4.32
CA ASN A 182 -14.03 9.28 3.15
C ASN A 182 -14.50 7.91 2.65
N VAL A 183 -15.71 7.85 2.12
CA VAL A 183 -16.37 6.60 1.73
C VAL A 183 -16.92 6.73 0.33
N ILE A 184 -16.59 5.77 -0.53
CA ILE A 184 -17.23 5.55 -1.82
C ILE A 184 -18.39 4.59 -1.61
N GLY A 185 -19.59 5.06 -1.97
CA GLY A 185 -20.83 4.31 -1.85
C GLY A 185 -21.35 3.76 -3.17
N MET A 186 -22.51 3.11 -3.08
CA MET A 186 -23.20 2.47 -4.20
C MET A 186 -23.61 3.44 -5.32
N ASN A 187 -23.80 4.72 -5.03
CA ASN A 187 -24.11 5.72 -6.06
C ASN A 187 -22.97 5.93 -7.07
N LEU A 188 -21.72 5.66 -6.69
CA LEU A 188 -20.59 5.58 -7.61
C LEU A 188 -20.47 4.18 -8.21
N LEU A 189 -20.48 3.14 -7.35
CA LEU A 189 -20.22 1.76 -7.79
C LEU A 189 -21.25 1.28 -8.83
N SER A 190 -22.50 1.74 -8.75
CA SER A 190 -23.56 1.39 -9.70
C SER A 190 -23.42 2.11 -11.06
N ARG A 191 -22.53 3.11 -11.18
CA ARG A 191 -22.21 3.78 -12.45
C ARG A 191 -21.07 3.07 -13.21
N LEU A 192 -20.42 2.09 -12.59
CA LEU A 192 -19.38 1.29 -13.24
C LEU A 192 -20.03 0.24 -14.16
N ALA A 193 -19.29 -0.18 -15.18
CA ALA A 193 -19.71 -1.29 -16.05
C ALA A 193 -19.80 -2.60 -15.25
N SER A 194 -18.84 -2.80 -14.34
CA SER A 194 -18.94 -3.82 -13.31
C SER A 194 -18.00 -3.52 -12.15
N TRP A 195 -18.31 -4.10 -11.00
CA TRP A 195 -17.37 -4.24 -9.89
C TRP A 195 -17.52 -5.64 -9.31
N ARG A 196 -16.40 -6.21 -8.86
CA ARG A 196 -16.36 -7.59 -8.34
C ARG A 196 -15.17 -7.79 -7.43
N VAL A 197 -15.26 -8.76 -6.54
CA VAL A 197 -14.15 -9.18 -5.69
C VAL A 197 -13.68 -10.56 -6.13
N GLU A 198 -12.40 -10.67 -6.45
CA GLU A 198 -11.72 -11.94 -6.74
C GLU A 198 -10.67 -12.21 -5.68
N GLY A 199 -10.92 -13.21 -4.83
CA GLY A 199 -10.06 -13.52 -3.69
C GLY A 199 -9.92 -12.32 -2.75
N ARG A 200 -8.74 -11.70 -2.73
CA ARG A 200 -8.44 -10.50 -1.92
C ARG A 200 -8.29 -9.24 -2.77
N THR A 201 -8.87 -9.20 -3.97
CA THR A 201 -8.72 -8.08 -4.89
C THR A 201 -10.09 -7.58 -5.33
N LEU A 202 -10.35 -6.29 -5.12
CA LEU A 202 -11.48 -5.58 -5.70
C LEU A 202 -11.10 -5.14 -7.11
N ILE A 203 -11.99 -5.39 -8.07
CA ILE A 203 -11.82 -5.06 -9.48
C ILE A 203 -12.95 -4.13 -9.89
N LEU A 204 -12.60 -2.95 -10.40
CA LEU A 204 -13.50 -1.87 -10.77
C LEU A 204 -13.34 -1.59 -12.26
N VAL A 205 -14.43 -1.76 -13.02
CA VAL A 205 -14.41 -1.66 -14.48
C VAL A 205 -15.28 -0.47 -14.91
N PRO A 206 -14.70 0.63 -15.42
CA PRO A 206 -15.46 1.74 -15.97
C PRO A 206 -16.07 1.40 -17.34
N HIS A 207 -17.12 2.11 -17.75
CA HIS A 207 -17.61 2.06 -19.13
C HIS A 207 -16.62 2.69 -20.12
N HIS A 208 -15.88 3.71 -19.67
CA HIS A 208 -14.92 4.45 -20.46
C HIS A 208 -13.63 4.60 -19.65
N PRO A 209 -12.68 3.65 -19.77
CA PRO A 209 -11.42 3.72 -19.03
C PRO A 209 -10.63 4.98 -19.46
N GLN A 210 -9.99 5.62 -18.49
CA GLN A 210 -9.10 6.76 -18.69
C GLN A 210 -7.68 6.38 -18.26
N ASP A 211 -6.68 7.02 -18.84
CA ASP A 211 -5.30 6.82 -18.39
C ASP A 211 -5.07 7.54 -17.06
N GLU A 212 -4.35 6.89 -16.15
CA GLU A 212 -4.13 7.33 -14.77
C GLU A 212 -3.49 8.74 -14.66
N ASN A 213 -2.82 9.20 -15.72
CA ASN A 213 -2.08 10.48 -15.77
C ASN A 213 -2.72 11.56 -16.66
N SER A 214 -4.02 11.46 -16.99
CA SER A 214 -4.72 12.42 -17.88
C SER A 214 -5.38 13.58 -17.16
#